data_AF-M0JU79-F1
#
_entry.id   AF-M0JU79-F1
#
_cell.length_a   1.000
_cell.length_b   1.000
_cell.length_c   1.000
_cell.angle_alpha   90.00
_cell.angle_beta   90.00
_cell.angle_gamma   90.00
#
_symmetry.space_group_name_H-M   'P 1'
#
loop_
_entity.id
_entity.type
_entity.pdbx_description
1 polymer ?
#
loop_
_entity_poly.entity_id
_entity_poly.type
_entity_poly.pdbx_seq_one_letter_code
_entity_poly.pdbx_strand_id
1 'polypeptide(L)' 'MFLGIDGEDAAHYWDGYEFAVAVVGPDGQAETVELVETPFETLAGWCEYTQDQRGWEVGPHAGGSLVGDLVQAVDA' A
#
# COMPACT_ATOMS: atom_id res chain seq x y z
N MET A 1 -3.66 4.76 -6.02
CA MET A 1 -2.88 5.76 -5.26
C MET A 1 -1.74 5.04 -4.58
N PHE A 2 -0.49 5.49 -4.72
CA PHE A 2 0.63 4.87 -4.03
C PHE A 2 0.47 5.01 -2.50
N LEU A 3 0.66 3.92 -1.78
CA LEU A 3 0.59 3.89 -0.32
C LEU A 3 1.99 3.84 0.30
N GLY A 4 2.91 3.08 -0.27
CA GLY A 4 4.23 2.86 0.33
C GLY A 4 4.91 1.60 -0.17
N ILE A 5 6.13 1.38 0.35
CA ILE A 5 6.91 0.15 0.19
C ILE A 5 7.02 -0.49 1.57
N ASP A 6 6.66 -1.77 1.67
CA ASP A 6 6.78 -2.53 2.92
C ASP A 6 8.20 -3.06 3.16
N GLY A 7 8.45 -3.66 4.32
CA GLY A 7 9.76 -4.26 4.66
C GLY A 7 10.16 -5.50 3.84
N GLU A 8 9.34 -5.91 2.88
CA GLU A 8 9.63 -7.00 1.94
C GLU A 8 9.89 -6.47 0.51
N ASP A 9 10.17 -5.17 0.36
CA ASP A 9 10.31 -4.45 -0.90
C ASP A 9 9.05 -4.49 -1.79
N ALA A 10 7.87 -4.76 -1.22
CA ALA A 10 6.62 -4.77 -1.97
C ALA A 10 5.96 -3.39 -1.98
N ALA A 11 5.58 -2.91 -3.17
CA ALA A 11 4.89 -1.65 -3.36
C ALA A 11 3.37 -1.84 -3.25
N HIS A 12 2.72 -1.01 -2.43
CA HIS A 12 1.29 -1.04 -2.20
C HIS A 12 0.58 0.13 -2.89
N TYR A 13 -0.54 -0.15 -3.54
CA TYR A 13 -1.37 0.85 -4.21
C TYR A 13 -2.84 0.69 -3.85
N TRP A 14 -3.46 1.77 -3.37
CA TRP A 14 -4.89 1.83 -3.07
C TRP A 14 -5.73 2.13 -4.31
N ASP A 15 -6.75 1.31 -4.55
CA ASP A 15 -7.87 1.61 -5.44
C ASP A 15 -9.14 1.90 -4.63
N GLY A 16 -9.57 3.18 -4.63
CA GLY A 16 -10.78 3.61 -3.93
C GLY A 16 -12.09 3.28 -4.64
N TYR A 17 -12.06 2.89 -5.92
CA TYR A 17 -13.25 2.43 -6.65
C TYR A 17 -13.53 0.95 -6.36
N GLU A 18 -12.49 0.13 -6.38
CA GLU A 18 -12.60 -1.32 -6.11
C GLU A 18 -12.52 -1.65 -4.62
N PHE A 19 -12.18 -0.68 -3.77
CA PHE A 19 -11.89 -0.90 -2.36
C PHE A 19 -10.84 -2.00 -2.14
N ALA A 20 -9.77 -1.94 -2.94
CA ALA A 20 -8.73 -2.95 -3.01
C ALA A 20 -7.32 -2.36 -2.93
N VAL A 21 -6.36 -3.17 -2.51
CA VAL A 21 -4.94 -2.84 -2.54
C VAL A 21 -4.24 -3.75 -3.53
N ALA A 22 -3.57 -3.17 -4.53
CA ALA A 22 -2.61 -3.90 -5.34
C ALA A 22 -1.27 -3.96 -4.58
N VAL A 23 -0.72 -5.16 -4.44
CA VAL A 23 0.59 -5.42 -3.84
C VAL A 23 1.50 -5.95 -4.94
N VAL A 24 2.59 -5.23 -5.21
CA VAL A 24 3.54 -5.56 -6.27
C VAL A 24 4.88 -5.87 -5.63
N GLY A 25 5.30 -7.13 -5.68
CA GLY A 25 6.59 -7.57 -5.16
C GLY A 25 7.78 -7.09 -6.02
N PRO A 26 9.01 -7.24 -5.51
CA PRO A 26 10.23 -6.75 -6.16
C PRO A 26 10.55 -7.43 -7.50
N ASP A 27 10.00 -8.62 -7.75
CA ASP A 27 10.14 -9.36 -9.00
C ASP A 27 9.03 -9.04 -10.02
N GLY A 28 8.14 -8.09 -9.67
CA GLY A 28 7.00 -7.70 -10.50
C GLY A 28 5.79 -8.63 -10.40
N GLN A 29 5.82 -9.65 -9.54
CA GLN A 29 4.60 -10.39 -9.20
C GLN A 29 3.64 -9.46 -8.48
N ALA A 30 2.37 -9.48 -8.90
CA ALA A 30 1.35 -8.60 -8.37
C ALA A 30 0.11 -9.39 -7.99
N GLU A 31 -0.49 -9.01 -6.87
CA GLU A 31 -1.80 -9.47 -6.44
C GLU A 31 -2.72 -8.29 -6.12
N THR A 32 -4.02 -8.51 -6.25
CA THR A 32 -5.05 -7.56 -5.82
C THR A 32 -5.73 -8.12 -4.60
N VAL A 33 -5.77 -7.32 -3.54
CA VAL A 33 -6.38 -7.69 -2.26
C VAL A 33 -7.65 -6.86 -2.09
N GLU A 34 -8.80 -7.48 -2.29
CA GLU A 34 -10.09 -6.86 -1.97
C GLU A 34 -10.26 -6.76 -0.45
N LEU A 35 -10.39 -5.54 0.10
CA LEU A 35 -10.37 -5.38 1.55
C LEU A 35 -11.56 -6.04 2.25
N VAL A 36 -12.69 -6.16 1.56
CA VAL A 36 -13.89 -6.86 2.04
C VAL A 36 -13.67 -8.37 2.25
N GLU A 37 -12.68 -8.96 1.56
CA GLU A 37 -12.31 -10.36 1.73
C GLU A 37 -11.26 -10.55 2.83
N THR A 38 -10.81 -9.46 3.46
CA THR A 38 -9.84 -9.48 4.56
C THR A 38 -10.50 -9.10 5.90
N PRO A 39 -9.93 -9.50 7.04
CA PRO A 39 -10.39 -9.04 8.36
C PRO A 39 -10.24 -7.53 8.61
N PHE A 40 -9.60 -6.78 7.70
CA PHE A 40 -9.19 -5.40 7.93
C PHE A 40 -10.12 -4.36 7.31
N GLU A 41 -11.06 -4.77 6.42
CA GLU A 41 -12.23 -4.09 5.80
C GLU A 41 -12.09 -2.63 5.32
N THR A 42 -11.00 -1.95 5.65
CA THR A 42 -10.76 -0.53 5.52
C THR A 42 -9.28 -0.31 5.17
N LEU A 43 -9.01 0.75 4.42
CA LEU A 43 -7.64 1.12 4.07
C LEU A 43 -6.77 1.34 5.32
N ALA A 44 -7.35 1.90 6.39
CA ALA A 44 -6.65 2.10 7.65
C ALA A 44 -6.23 0.77 8.28
N GLY A 45 -7.15 -0.19 8.38
CA GLY A 45 -6.86 -1.53 8.90
C GLY A 45 -5.80 -2.26 8.06
N TRP A 46 -5.81 -2.09 6.74
CA TRP A 46 -4.73 -2.62 5.89
C TRP A 46 -3.38 -2.00 6.23
N CYS A 47 -3.31 -0.67 6.37
CA CYS A 47 -2.05 0.00 6.70
C CYS A 47 -1.49 -0.40 8.06
N GLU A 48 -2.36 -0.61 9.06
CA GLU A 48 -1.99 -1.13 10.38
C GLU A 48 -1.48 -2.58 10.28
N TYR A 49 -2.21 -3.44 9.56
CA TYR A 49 -1.77 -4.82 9.32
C TYR A 49 -0.39 -4.90 8.65
N THR A 50 -0.16 -4.12 7.58
CA THR A 50 1.14 -4.10 6.90
C THR A 50 2.24 -3.58 7.83
N GLN A 51 1.98 -2.53 8.61
CA GLN A 51 2.92 -2.02 9.59
C GLN A 51 3.32 -3.08 10.64
N ASP A 52 2.36 -3.85 11.12
CA ASP A 52 2.59 -4.87 12.16
C ASP A 52 3.32 -6.11 11.62
N GLN A 53 3.02 -6.54 10.40
CA GLN A 53 3.58 -7.78 9.84
C GLN A 53 4.88 -7.60 9.07
N ARG A 54 4.98 -6.52 8.30
CA ARG A 54 6.08 -6.28 7.37
C ARG A 54 6.84 -4.99 7.68
N GLY A 55 6.15 -4.04 8.31
CA GLY A 55 6.65 -2.67 8.46
C GLY A 55 6.55 -1.89 7.14
N TRP A 56 6.64 -0.57 7.24
CA TRP A 56 6.77 0.32 6.09
C TRP A 56 8.21 0.84 6.00
N GLU A 57 8.88 0.61 4.88
CA GLU A 57 10.15 1.29 4.57
C GLU A 57 9.89 2.71 4.06
N VAL A 58 8.82 2.87 3.27
CA VAL A 58 8.31 4.15 2.77
C VAL A 58 6.80 4.18 2.97
N GLY A 59 6.26 5.28 3.52
CA GLY A 59 4.82 5.41 3.84
C GLY A 59 4.46 4.97 5.27
N PRO A 60 3.18 4.62 5.56
CA PRO A 60 2.05 4.62 4.64
C PRO A 60 1.52 6.04 4.39
N HIS A 61 1.28 6.37 3.13
CA HIS A 61 0.76 7.67 2.67
C HIS A 61 -0.78 7.75 2.65
N ALA A 62 -1.45 6.91 3.43
CA ALA A 62 -2.92 6.92 3.52
C ALA A 62 -3.42 8.24 4.13
N GLY A 63 -4.08 9.07 3.32
CA GLY A 63 -4.53 10.42 3.71
C GLY A 63 -3.50 11.53 3.50
N GLY A 64 -2.38 11.24 2.82
CA GLY A 64 -1.35 12.19 2.43
C GLY A 64 -1.69 13.06 1.22
N SER A 65 -0.71 13.84 0.76
CA SER A 65 -0.83 14.62 -0.46
C SER A 65 -0.36 13.78 -1.64
N LEU A 66 -1.26 13.48 -2.58
CA LEU A 66 -0.94 12.72 -3.80
C LEU A 66 0.33 13.23 -4.52
N VAL A 67 0.54 14.55 -4.55
CA VAL A 67 1.74 15.15 -5.16
C VAL A 67 3.00 14.85 -4.35
N GLY A 68 2.91 14.90 -3.01
CA GLY A 68 4.03 14.55 -2.13
C GLY A 68 4.39 13.08 -2.25
N ASP A 69 3.38 12.22 -2.33
CA ASP A 69 3.54 10.76 -2.45
C ASP A 69 4.19 10.38 -3.80
N LEU A 70 3.78 11.04 -4.89
CA LEU A 70 4.39 10.83 -6.22
C LEU A 70 5.82 11.35 -6.33
N VAL A 71 6.16 12.47 -5.67
CA VAL A 71 7.54 12.98 -5.67
C VAL A 71 8.47 12.01 -4.94
N GLN A 72 8.06 11.50 -3.76
CA GLN A 72 8.86 10.50 -3.04
C GLN A 72 9.05 9.21 -3.82
N ALA A 73 8.01 8.74 -4.53
CA ALA A 73 8.09 7.53 -5.35
C ALA A 73 9.00 7.68 -6.60
N VAL A 74 9.20 8.91 -7.10
CA VAL A 74 10.09 9.18 -8.27
C VAL A 74 11.54 9.35 -7.84
N ASP A 75 11.79 9.84 -6.62
CA ASP A 75 13.13 10.09 -6.09
C ASP A 75 13.76 8.86 -5.40
N ALA A 76 12.99 7.78 -5.19
CA ALA A 76 13.44 6.49 -4.68
C ALA A 76 13.95 5.58 -5.80
#